data_AF-A0A9D9CYH0-F1
#
_entry.id   AF-A0A9D9CYH0-F1
#
_cell.length_a   1.000
_cell.length_b   1.000
_cell.length_c   1.000
_cell.angle_alpha   90.00
_cell.angle_beta   90.00
_cell.angle_gamma   90.00
#
_symmetry.space_group_name_H-M   'P 1'
#
loop_
_entity.id
_entity.type
_entity.pdbx_description
1 polymer ?
#
loop_
_entity_poly.entity_id
_entity_poly.type
_entity_poly.pdbx_seq_one_letter_code
_entity_poly.pdbx_strand_id
1 'polypeptide(L)'
;IDQNIISRYADDVDKKAIREWYDNMISGMVNEQKQSFGHLQFIMNVVDDMNDLHMKLLQTPEQISYNALFLQIFPVLQEFRAKNKSGAEVNDVDLALTALYGTTMLKISGKEVSKETMDAIQQLAKWLNLLSQKYKDWEEDKLKFED
;
A
#
# COMPACT_ATOMS: atom_id res chain seq x y z
N ILE A 1 -18.06 -17.33 -0.02
CA ILE A 1 -17.36 -16.39 0.90
C ILE A 1 -17.88 -16.50 2.33
N ASP A 2 -19.15 -16.88 2.52
CA ASP A 2 -19.79 -16.91 3.85
C ASP A 2 -19.11 -17.81 4.86
N GLN A 3 -18.85 -19.06 4.48
CA GLN A 3 -18.34 -20.08 5.42
C GLN A 3 -16.87 -19.85 5.82
N ASN A 4 -16.08 -19.23 4.95
CA ASN A 4 -14.62 -19.12 5.12
C ASN A 4 -14.15 -17.73 5.56
N ILE A 5 -14.91 -16.68 5.26
CA ILE A 5 -14.54 -15.28 5.52
C ILE A 5 -15.56 -14.63 6.45
N ILE A 6 -16.82 -14.51 6.01
CA ILE A 6 -17.85 -13.76 6.75
C ILE A 6 -18.14 -14.36 8.14
N SER A 7 -18.14 -15.69 8.24
CA SER A 7 -18.35 -16.44 9.48
C SER A 7 -17.30 -16.16 10.56
N ARG A 8 -16.11 -15.69 10.17
CA ARG A 8 -14.99 -15.43 11.10
C ARG A 8 -15.03 -14.06 11.75
N TYR A 9 -15.87 -13.16 11.25
CA TYR A 9 -16.10 -11.86 11.89
C TYR A 9 -16.95 -12.03 13.14
N ALA A 10 -16.69 -11.18 14.14
CA ALA A 10 -17.50 -11.09 15.34
C ALA A 10 -18.94 -10.65 14.99
N ASP A 11 -19.90 -11.02 15.84
CA ASP A 11 -21.33 -10.82 15.58
C ASP A 11 -21.78 -9.36 15.72
N ASP A 12 -20.99 -8.52 16.39
CA ASP A 12 -21.22 -7.08 16.56
C ASP A 12 -20.85 -6.25 15.31
N VAL A 13 -20.23 -6.88 14.31
CA VAL A 13 -19.87 -6.25 13.04
C VAL A 13 -20.98 -6.42 12.01
N ASP A 14 -21.19 -5.42 11.16
CA ASP A 14 -22.11 -5.51 10.03
C ASP A 14 -21.60 -6.48 8.95
N LYS A 15 -21.87 -7.77 9.15
CA LYS A 15 -21.53 -8.87 8.23
C LYS A 15 -22.16 -8.69 6.84
N LYS A 16 -23.29 -7.98 6.74
CA LYS A 16 -23.95 -7.71 5.45
C LYS A 16 -23.14 -6.69 4.65
N ALA A 17 -22.74 -5.58 5.28
CA ALA A 17 -21.88 -4.59 4.63
C ALA A 17 -20.53 -5.20 4.20
N ILE A 18 -19.93 -6.06 5.03
CA ILE A 18 -18.69 -6.78 4.66
C ILE A 18 -18.93 -7.67 3.45
N ARG A 19 -20.04 -8.43 3.43
CA ARG A 19 -20.39 -9.28 2.29
C ARG A 19 -20.55 -8.45 1.01
N GLU A 20 -21.32 -7.36 1.07
CA GLU A 20 -21.54 -6.46 -0.07
C GLU A 20 -20.21 -5.89 -0.60
N TRP A 21 -19.29 -5.54 0.31
CA TRP A 21 -17.96 -5.08 -0.06
C TRP A 21 -17.15 -6.15 -0.83
N TYR A 22 -17.16 -7.40 -0.38
CA TYR A 22 -16.52 -8.50 -1.12
C TYR A 22 -17.19 -8.79 -2.46
N ASP A 23 -18.53 -8.79 -2.51
CA ASP A 23 -19.29 -9.04 -3.75
C ASP A 23 -18.99 -7.96 -4.81
N ASN A 24 -18.84 -6.70 -4.40
CA ASN A 24 -18.43 -5.60 -5.28
C ASN A 24 -17.02 -5.79 -5.85
N MET A 25 -16.06 -6.23 -5.04
CA MET A 25 -14.70 -6.51 -5.53
C MET A 25 -14.67 -7.70 -6.48
N ILE A 26 -15.38 -8.79 -6.17
CA ILE A 26 -15.47 -9.96 -7.06
C ILE A 26 -16.07 -9.55 -8.40
N SER A 27 -17.14 -8.76 -8.37
CA SER A 27 -17.78 -8.23 -9.59
C SER A 27 -16.80 -7.36 -10.39
N GLY A 28 -16.04 -6.50 -9.72
CA GLY A 28 -14.94 -5.73 -10.34
C GLY A 28 -13.92 -6.64 -11.02
N MET A 29 -13.48 -7.71 -10.36
CA MET A 29 -12.51 -8.65 -10.93
C MET A 29 -13.04 -9.37 -12.17
N VAL A 30 -14.33 -9.69 -12.20
CA VAL A 30 -14.97 -10.29 -13.38
C VAL A 30 -15.05 -9.28 -14.52
N ASN A 31 -15.53 -8.07 -14.23
CA ASN A 31 -15.72 -7.03 -15.24
C ASN A 31 -14.39 -6.56 -15.86
N GLU A 32 -13.35 -6.46 -15.06
CA GLU A 32 -12.01 -6.06 -15.50
C GLU A 32 -11.15 -7.23 -16.01
N GLN A 33 -11.66 -8.46 -15.99
CA GLN A 33 -10.94 -9.68 -16.39
C GLN A 33 -9.65 -9.96 -15.58
N LYS A 34 -9.69 -9.64 -14.27
CA LYS A 34 -8.56 -9.76 -13.32
C LYS A 34 -8.72 -10.91 -12.33
N GLN A 35 -9.43 -11.98 -12.72
CA GLN A 35 -9.66 -13.13 -11.84
C GLN A 35 -8.38 -13.93 -11.55
N SER A 36 -7.40 -13.88 -12.46
CA SER A 36 -6.15 -14.65 -12.35
C SER A 36 -4.92 -13.80 -12.05
N PHE A 37 -4.83 -12.59 -12.59
CA PHE A 37 -3.69 -11.67 -12.39
C PHE A 37 -4.12 -10.20 -12.50
N GLY A 38 -3.33 -9.32 -11.90
CA GLY A 38 -3.53 -7.87 -11.93
C GLY A 38 -4.29 -7.32 -10.73
N HIS A 39 -4.29 -5.99 -10.61
CA HIS A 39 -4.98 -5.25 -9.54
C HIS A 39 -6.16 -4.48 -10.11
N LEU A 40 -7.29 -4.43 -9.41
CA LEU A 40 -8.47 -3.66 -9.82
C LEU A 40 -8.11 -2.19 -10.07
N GLN A 41 -8.72 -1.57 -11.07
CA GLN A 41 -8.34 -0.23 -11.51
C GLN A 41 -8.50 0.80 -10.38
N PHE A 42 -9.55 0.69 -9.57
CA PHE A 42 -9.73 1.61 -8.44
C PHE A 42 -8.59 1.51 -7.41
N ILE A 43 -7.97 0.34 -7.24
CA ILE A 43 -6.83 0.17 -6.33
C ILE A 43 -5.61 0.88 -6.90
N MET A 44 -5.37 0.72 -8.21
CA MET A 44 -4.27 1.42 -8.89
C MET A 44 -4.43 2.93 -8.78
N ASN A 45 -5.64 3.45 -8.98
CA ASN A 45 -5.91 4.87 -8.86
C ASN A 45 -5.59 5.39 -7.44
N VAL A 46 -5.98 4.66 -6.38
CA VAL A 46 -5.65 5.05 -5.00
C VAL A 46 -4.13 5.04 -4.76
N VAL A 47 -3.40 4.06 -5.31
CA VAL A 47 -1.94 4.00 -5.19
C VAL A 47 -1.28 5.17 -5.92
N ASP A 48 -1.79 5.53 -7.09
CA ASP A 48 -1.33 6.68 -7.88
C ASP A 48 -1.61 8.00 -7.16
N ASP A 49 -2.82 8.19 -6.60
CA ASP A 49 -3.18 9.37 -5.80
C ASP A 49 -2.28 9.51 -4.56
N MET A 50 -1.99 8.40 -3.87
CA MET A 50 -1.03 8.38 -2.76
C MET A 50 0.38 8.75 -3.22
N ASN A 51 0.80 8.34 -4.41
CA ASN A 51 2.09 8.69 -4.96
C ASN A 51 2.16 10.17 -5.38
N ASP A 52 1.10 10.71 -5.96
CA ASP A 52 1.01 12.12 -6.31
C ASP A 52 1.08 13.00 -5.06
N LEU A 53 0.37 12.61 -4.00
CA LEU A 53 0.50 13.25 -2.69
C LEU A 53 1.93 13.14 -2.14
N HIS A 54 2.55 11.97 -2.25
CA HIS A 54 3.94 11.77 -1.84
C HIS A 54 4.88 12.76 -2.55
N MET A 55 4.77 12.90 -3.88
CA MET A 55 5.57 13.84 -4.65
C MET A 55 5.33 15.29 -4.22
N LYS A 56 4.08 15.65 -3.94
CA LYS A 56 3.73 16.98 -3.44
C LYS A 56 4.33 17.25 -2.05
N LEU A 57 4.28 16.27 -1.14
CA LEU A 57 4.90 16.36 0.19
C LEU A 57 6.41 16.61 0.09
N LEU A 58 7.11 15.91 -0.82
CA LEU A 58 8.54 16.09 -1.03
C LEU A 58 8.91 17.50 -1.53
N GLN A 59 8.01 18.14 -2.27
CA GLN A 59 8.19 19.51 -2.77
C GLN A 59 7.79 20.59 -1.76
N THR A 60 7.17 20.21 -0.64
CA THR A 60 6.65 21.15 0.37
C THR A 60 7.68 21.37 1.49
N PRO A 61 8.30 22.56 1.60
CA PRO A 61 9.36 22.81 2.58
C PRO A 61 8.95 22.59 4.04
N GLU A 62 7.68 22.81 4.37
CA GLU A 62 7.12 22.68 5.71
C GLU A 62 7.04 21.21 6.15
N GLN A 63 7.08 20.25 5.22
CA GLN A 63 7.01 18.82 5.50
C GLN A 63 8.38 18.23 5.91
N ILE A 64 9.12 18.96 6.75
CA ILE A 64 10.50 18.62 7.17
C ILE A 64 10.60 17.18 7.70
N SER A 65 9.70 16.78 8.60
CA SER A 65 9.74 15.44 9.19
C SER A 65 9.43 14.33 8.19
N TYR A 66 8.56 14.59 7.21
CA TYR A 66 8.25 13.65 6.15
C TYR A 66 9.46 13.48 5.22
N ASN A 67 10.05 14.60 4.79
CA ASN A 67 11.21 14.62 3.90
C ASN A 67 12.42 13.95 4.56
N ALA A 68 12.66 14.20 5.85
CA ALA A 68 13.71 13.54 6.61
C ALA A 68 13.50 12.02 6.71
N LEU A 69 12.27 11.56 6.94
CA LEU A 69 11.95 10.13 6.95
C LEU A 69 12.16 9.50 5.56
N PHE A 70 11.73 10.18 4.49
CA PHE A 70 11.92 9.67 3.14
C PHE A 70 13.40 9.57 2.76
N LEU A 71 14.22 10.56 3.11
CA LEU A 71 15.66 10.50 2.88
C LEU A 71 16.31 9.29 3.57
N GLN A 72 15.82 8.87 4.74
CA GLN A 72 16.31 7.67 5.43
C GLN A 72 15.91 6.38 4.71
N ILE A 73 14.70 6.31 4.14
CA ILE A 73 14.20 5.10 3.49
C ILE A 73 14.58 5.00 2.00
N PHE A 74 15.03 6.09 1.38
CA PHE A 74 15.39 6.13 -0.04
C PHE A 74 16.41 5.03 -0.45
N PRO A 75 17.50 4.75 0.31
CA PRO A 75 18.42 3.66 -0.04
C PRO A 75 17.74 2.28 -0.06
N VAL A 76 16.77 2.06 0.84
CA VAL A 76 15.99 0.81 0.89
C VAL A 76 15.13 0.68 -0.37
N LEU A 77 14.44 1.75 -0.78
CA LEU A 77 13.67 1.76 -2.02
C LEU A 77 14.55 1.46 -3.23
N GLN A 78 15.74 2.06 -3.32
CA GLN A 78 16.67 1.81 -4.41
C GLN A 78 17.13 0.34 -4.46
N GLU A 79 17.36 -0.29 -3.31
CA GLU A 79 17.69 -1.71 -3.23
C GLU A 79 16.53 -2.60 -3.74
N PHE A 80 15.30 -2.33 -3.31
CA PHE A 80 14.13 -3.07 -3.78
C PHE A 80 13.87 -2.84 -5.28
N ARG A 81 14.09 -1.62 -5.77
CA ARG A 81 13.98 -1.24 -7.18
C ARG A 81 14.95 -2.04 -8.04
N ALA A 82 16.21 -2.13 -7.61
CA ALA A 82 17.23 -2.92 -8.31
C ALA A 82 16.91 -4.43 -8.33
N LYS A 83 16.20 -4.92 -7.32
CA LYS A 83 15.73 -6.32 -7.25
C LYS A 83 14.42 -6.55 -8.02
N ASN A 84 13.70 -5.50 -8.40
CA ASN A 84 12.45 -5.62 -9.13
C ASN A 84 12.74 -6.06 -10.58
N LYS A 85 12.42 -7.32 -10.87
CA LYS A 85 12.66 -7.94 -12.19
C LYS A 85 11.53 -7.72 -13.19
N SER A 86 10.49 -6.96 -12.84
CA SER A 86 9.32 -6.77 -13.71
C SER A 86 9.62 -5.97 -14.97
N GLY A 87 10.70 -5.16 -14.96
CA GLY A 87 11.05 -4.25 -16.07
C GLY A 87 10.09 -3.08 -16.25
N ALA A 88 9.02 -3.01 -15.44
CA ALA A 88 8.10 -1.88 -15.39
C ALA A 88 8.66 -0.81 -14.45
N GLU A 89 8.56 0.46 -14.86
CA GLU A 89 8.71 1.56 -13.91
C GLU A 89 7.54 1.53 -12.94
N VAL A 90 7.87 1.26 -11.67
CA VAL A 90 6.93 1.33 -10.55
C VAL A 90 7.24 2.57 -9.72
N ASN A 91 6.22 3.28 -9.27
CA ASN A 91 6.40 4.40 -8.36
C ASN A 91 6.84 3.91 -6.96
N ASP A 92 7.31 4.82 -6.09
CA ASP A 92 7.88 4.43 -4.80
C ASP A 92 6.83 3.83 -3.84
N VAL A 93 5.58 4.27 -3.94
CA VAL A 93 4.47 3.76 -3.13
C VAL A 93 4.15 2.31 -3.53
N ASP A 94 3.96 2.05 -4.83
CA ASP A 94 3.74 0.72 -5.38
C ASP A 94 4.91 -0.22 -5.04
N LEU A 95 6.15 0.24 -5.23
CA LEU A 95 7.33 -0.55 -4.90
C LEU A 95 7.35 -0.98 -3.42
N ALA A 96 7.04 -0.07 -2.50
CA ALA A 96 6.99 -0.36 -1.08
C ALA A 96 5.85 -1.32 -0.72
N LEU A 97 4.65 -1.13 -1.28
CA LEU A 97 3.51 -2.03 -1.10
C LEU A 97 3.82 -3.43 -1.63
N THR A 98 4.44 -3.51 -2.79
CA THR A 98 4.91 -4.77 -3.41
C THR A 98 5.93 -5.48 -2.51
N ALA A 99 6.89 -4.75 -1.92
CA ALA A 99 7.87 -5.30 -0.99
C ALA A 99 7.22 -5.88 0.28
N LEU A 100 6.26 -5.17 0.85
CA LEU A 100 5.47 -5.61 2.02
C LEU A 100 4.64 -6.85 1.71
N TYR A 101 3.95 -6.86 0.56
CA TYR A 101 3.17 -8.00 0.11
C TYR A 101 4.05 -9.23 -0.13
N GLY A 102 5.16 -9.06 -0.87
CA GLY A 102 6.12 -10.12 -1.13
C GLY A 102 6.66 -10.73 0.16
N THR A 103 7.03 -9.89 1.14
CA THR A 103 7.50 -10.36 2.46
C THR A 103 6.40 -11.10 3.23
N THR A 104 5.16 -10.64 3.16
CA THR A 104 4.02 -11.32 3.79
C THR A 104 3.78 -12.69 3.17
N MET A 105 3.88 -12.80 1.85
CA MET A 105 3.74 -14.07 1.13
C MET A 105 4.84 -15.06 1.48
N LEU A 106 6.09 -14.60 1.65
CA LEU A 106 7.19 -15.46 2.13
C LEU A 106 6.88 -16.05 3.51
N LYS A 107 6.39 -15.21 4.44
CA LYS A 107 6.00 -15.66 5.79
C LYS A 107 4.85 -16.65 5.77
N ILE A 108 3.79 -16.39 5.00
CA ILE A 108 2.66 -17.32 4.84
C ILE A 108 3.13 -18.66 4.28
N SER A 109 4.13 -18.63 3.38
CA SER A 109 4.73 -19.83 2.79
C SER A 109 5.72 -20.55 3.73
N GLY A 110 5.90 -20.08 4.98
CA GLY A 110 6.84 -20.65 5.95
C GLY A 110 8.31 -20.43 5.61
N LYS A 111 8.64 -19.51 4.69
CA LYS A 111 10.02 -19.21 4.32
C LYS A 111 10.62 -18.23 5.33
N GLU A 112 11.85 -18.51 5.75
CA GLU A 112 12.60 -17.59 6.60
C GLU A 112 12.92 -16.29 5.84
N VAL A 113 12.75 -15.17 6.53
CA VAL A 113 13.09 -13.83 6.03
C VAL A 113 14.25 -13.33 6.89
N SER A 114 15.33 -12.87 6.26
CA SER A 114 16.49 -12.39 7.00
C SER A 114 16.14 -11.19 7.88
N LYS A 115 16.88 -11.01 8.98
CA LYS A 115 16.71 -9.84 9.87
C LYS A 115 16.87 -8.52 9.10
N GLU A 116 17.87 -8.45 8.23
CA GLU A 116 18.12 -7.28 7.37
C GLU A 116 16.91 -6.95 6.48
N THR A 117 16.31 -7.95 5.83
CA THR A 117 15.09 -7.73 5.03
C THR A 117 13.92 -7.29 5.91
N MET A 118 13.78 -7.88 7.10
CA MET A 118 12.75 -7.48 8.05
C MET A 118 12.91 -6.03 8.53
N ASP A 119 14.13 -5.60 8.81
CA ASP A 119 14.43 -4.22 9.23
C ASP A 119 14.17 -3.23 8.09
N ALA A 120 14.49 -3.59 6.85
CA ALA A 120 14.16 -2.81 5.65
C ALA A 120 12.64 -2.67 5.45
N ILE A 121 11.90 -3.76 5.60
CA ILE A 121 10.43 -3.77 5.48
C ILE A 121 9.77 -2.94 6.59
N GLN A 122 10.30 -2.96 7.81
CA GLN A 122 9.80 -2.11 8.90
C GLN A 122 9.98 -0.62 8.60
N GLN A 123 11.09 -0.24 7.97
CA GLN A 123 11.32 1.15 7.56
C GLN A 123 10.32 1.59 6.48
N LEU A 124 10.08 0.76 5.46
CA LEU A 124 9.06 1.01 4.44
C LEU A 124 7.65 1.10 5.06
N ALA A 125 7.32 0.19 5.97
CA ALA A 125 6.03 0.20 6.67
C ALA A 125 5.83 1.48 7.49
N LYS A 126 6.87 1.97 8.16
CA LYS A 126 6.84 3.23 8.92
C LYS A 126 6.56 4.43 8.01
N TRP A 127 7.22 4.48 6.86
CA TRP A 127 6.98 5.54 5.87
C TRP A 127 5.56 5.48 5.30
N LEU A 128 5.09 4.30 4.88
CA LEU A 128 3.73 4.11 4.36
C LEU A 128 2.65 4.44 5.39
N ASN A 129 2.88 4.15 6.67
CA ASN A 129 1.95 4.55 7.74
C ASN A 129 1.83 6.09 7.83
N LEU A 130 2.96 6.81 7.77
CA LEU A 130 2.92 8.27 7.77
C LEU A 130 2.25 8.82 6.50
N LEU A 131 2.55 8.25 5.33
CA LEU A 131 1.91 8.65 4.07
C LEU A 131 0.40 8.39 4.11
N SER A 132 -0.05 7.26 4.65
CA SER A 132 -1.47 6.93 4.80
C SER A 132 -2.19 7.93 5.72
N GLN A 133 -1.56 8.36 6.81
CA GLN A 133 -2.11 9.42 7.67
C GLN A 133 -2.24 10.75 6.92
N LYS A 134 -1.20 11.15 6.18
CA LYS A 134 -1.21 12.37 5.36
C LYS A 134 -2.26 12.30 4.25
N TYR A 135 -2.44 11.14 3.64
CA TYR A 135 -3.46 10.90 2.62
C TYR A 135 -4.85 11.07 3.18
N LYS A 136 -5.13 10.47 4.35
CA LYS A 136 -6.40 10.69 5.05
C LYS A 136 -6.62 12.16 5.42
N ASP A 137 -5.60 12.83 5.95
CA ASP A 137 -5.71 14.26 6.29
C ASP A 137 -5.97 15.12 5.04
N TRP A 138 -5.43 14.73 3.88
CA TRP A 138 -5.69 15.40 2.60
C TRP A 138 -7.13 15.17 2.12
N GLU A 139 -7.63 13.92 2.16
CA GLU A 139 -9.03 13.60 1.82
C GLU A 139 -10.04 14.32 2.73
N GLU A 140 -9.66 14.62 3.97
CA GLU A 140 -10.48 15.33 4.96
C GLU A 140 -10.25 16.85 4.97
N ASP A 141 -9.55 17.42 3.98
CA ASP A 141 -9.21 18.86 3.86
C ASP A 141 -8.40 19.45 5.04
N LYS A 142 -7.76 18.59 5.85
CA LYS A 142 -6.92 18.95 6.99
C LYS A 142 -5.48 19.23 6.61
N LEU A 143 -5.02 18.67 5.49
CA LEU A 143 -3.69 18.92 4.93
C LEU A 143 -3.81 19.90 3.75
N LYS A 144 -3.32 21.13 3.96
CA LYS A 144 -3.28 22.18 2.95
C LYS A 144 -1.84 22.45 2.53
N PHE A 145 -1.70 22.79 1.26
CA PHE A 145 -0.45 23.23 0.67
C PHE A 145 -0.62 24.71 0.34
N GLU A 146 0.38 25.52 0.67
CA GLU A 146 0.39 26.92 0.23
C GLU A 146 0.61 26.95 -1.30
N ASP A 147 -0.08 27.86 -1.99
CA ASP A 147 0.01 28.05 -3.44
C ASP A 147 1.31 28.78 -3.86
#